data_AF-A0A3D0XZQ4-F1
#
_entry.id   AF-A0A3D0XZQ4-F1
#
_cell.length_a   1.000
_cell.length_b   1.000
_cell.length_c   1.000
_cell.angle_alpha   90.00
_cell.angle_beta   90.00
_cell.angle_gamma   90.00
#
_symmetry.space_group_name_H-M   'P 1'
#
loop_
_entity.id
_entity.type
_entity.pdbx_description
1 polymer ?
#
loop_
_entity_poly.entity_id
_entity_poly.type
_entity_poly.pdbx_seq_one_letter_code
_entity_poly.pdbx_strand_id
1 'polypeptide(L)'
;MKDCVENVLKNDNCVGCGLCSQMFQGYYGMQLTEQGFFRPKKFKEINNKELEETFKELCPGYIRRKELDSDKNIGIWGNYVSLVTGYSANEEIRYKASTGGTLTSVLLYLFDNKIIDKVLQVQANSSKPYISKYIITTTREDIINSIGSRYAPTFLFSQLNEIKNNKGKIAVVGKPCEIATLKRYVEKYEIEDKIFCYLSFFCGGTPSLNATLEILEKHNLNKNDITELKYRGEGWPGYFKAVNKNGETKKISYMDSWSKQLSKNIQNSCKICTDGIGEMADLVFGDAWNLNENGKPDFKEKKGVNFIFCRNKLGKEILDNAVKNNYVIIENKNLDDAILSKMQPYQAKHRKLVYYKILGKKICLRCVPKYPRKLFKNFSKSEKCKNKIKETLLSIKNELRKK
;
A
#
# COMPACT_ATOMS: atom_id res chain seq x y z
N MET A 1 21.62 -22.76 11.69
CA MET A 1 20.82 -21.51 11.69
C MET A 1 19.53 -21.79 10.98
N LYS A 2 18.39 -21.27 11.47
CA LYS A 2 17.12 -21.42 10.77
C LYS A 2 17.09 -20.45 9.59
N ASP A 3 16.73 -20.97 8.43
CA ASP A 3 16.53 -20.23 7.18
C ASP A 3 15.83 -18.88 7.42
N CYS A 4 16.43 -17.79 6.93
CA CYS A 4 15.95 -16.45 7.22
C CYS A 4 14.57 -16.15 6.61
N VAL A 5 14.21 -16.74 5.47
CA VAL A 5 12.90 -16.55 4.83
C VAL A 5 11.84 -17.32 5.63
N GLU A 6 12.12 -18.56 6.02
CA GLU A 6 11.21 -19.35 6.86
C GLU A 6 10.96 -18.71 8.22
N ASN A 7 11.98 -18.07 8.81
CA ASN A 7 11.82 -17.34 10.06
C ASN A 7 10.83 -16.15 9.93
N VAL A 8 10.84 -15.46 8.79
CA VAL A 8 9.85 -14.39 8.50
C VAL A 8 8.43 -14.98 8.39
N LEU A 9 8.28 -16.14 7.75
CA LEU A 9 7.00 -16.84 7.62
C LEU A 9 6.47 -17.31 8.97
N LYS A 10 7.29 -18.01 9.76
CA LYS A 10 6.93 -18.54 11.09
C LYS A 10 6.40 -17.46 12.05
N ASN A 11 6.82 -16.21 11.86
CA ASN A 11 6.44 -15.08 12.70
C ASN A 11 5.33 -14.19 12.11
N ASP A 12 4.70 -14.61 11.01
CA ASP A 12 3.65 -13.84 10.32
C ASP A 12 4.11 -12.43 9.86
N ASN A 13 5.41 -12.27 9.57
CA ASN A 13 5.99 -10.96 9.24
C ASN A 13 6.09 -10.70 7.74
N CYS A 14 5.84 -11.71 6.90
CA CYS A 14 5.88 -11.58 5.45
C CYS A 14 4.80 -10.60 4.94
N VAL A 15 5.20 -9.64 4.11
CA VAL A 15 4.26 -8.71 3.43
C VAL A 15 3.86 -9.20 2.03
N GLY A 16 4.48 -10.28 1.56
CA GLY A 16 4.26 -10.83 0.22
C GLY A 16 4.82 -9.94 -0.89
N CYS A 17 5.94 -9.24 -0.68
CA CYS A 17 6.52 -8.33 -1.69
C CYS A 17 7.33 -9.02 -2.79
N GLY A 18 7.78 -10.26 -2.57
CA GLY A 18 8.52 -11.05 -3.57
C GLY A 18 10.05 -10.91 -3.55
N LEU A 19 10.63 -10.03 -2.72
CA LEU A 19 12.08 -9.79 -2.70
C LEU A 19 12.91 -11.07 -2.50
N CYS A 20 12.49 -11.95 -1.59
CA CYS A 20 13.16 -13.23 -1.33
C CYS A 20 13.26 -14.10 -2.60
N SER A 21 12.20 -14.19 -3.41
CA SER A 21 12.24 -14.97 -4.65
C SER A 21 13.22 -14.42 -5.69
N GLN A 22 13.54 -13.13 -5.62
CA GLN A 22 14.50 -12.49 -6.52
C GLN A 22 15.93 -12.53 -5.99
N MET A 23 16.12 -12.42 -4.68
CA MET A 23 17.47 -12.55 -4.09
C MET A 23 17.93 -14.00 -4.10
N PHE A 24 17.02 -14.95 -3.87
CA PHE A 24 17.29 -16.38 -3.77
C PHE A 24 16.73 -17.13 -4.98
N GLN A 25 17.02 -16.63 -6.19
CA GLN A 25 16.57 -17.26 -7.45
C GLN A 25 16.99 -18.74 -7.50
N GLY A 26 16.06 -19.61 -7.90
CA GLY A 26 16.26 -21.06 -7.91
C GLY A 26 16.04 -21.78 -6.57
N TYR A 27 16.02 -21.05 -5.45
CA TYR A 27 15.74 -21.59 -4.11
C TYR A 27 14.32 -21.27 -3.63
N TYR A 28 13.81 -20.09 -4.01
CA TYR A 28 12.48 -19.61 -3.63
C TYR A 28 11.66 -19.13 -4.81
N GLY A 29 10.36 -19.42 -4.78
CA GLY A 29 9.36 -18.85 -5.69
C GLY A 29 8.13 -18.35 -4.93
N MET A 30 7.44 -17.36 -5.48
CA MET A 30 6.19 -16.87 -4.87
C MET A 30 5.01 -17.76 -5.29
N GLN A 31 4.25 -18.26 -4.32
CA GLN A 31 3.05 -19.05 -4.54
C GLN A 31 1.86 -18.43 -3.79
N LEU A 32 0.67 -18.47 -4.39
CA LEU A 32 -0.58 -18.16 -3.70
C LEU A 32 -0.91 -19.30 -2.72
N THR A 33 -1.01 -18.99 -1.44
CA THR A 33 -1.37 -19.97 -0.40
C THR A 33 -2.87 -20.13 -0.27
N GLU A 34 -3.31 -21.18 0.43
CA GLU A 34 -4.73 -21.43 0.75
C GLU A 34 -5.38 -20.28 1.53
N GLN A 35 -4.60 -19.52 2.31
CA GLN A 35 -5.07 -18.32 3.00
C GLN A 35 -5.26 -17.13 2.05
N GLY A 36 -5.05 -17.31 0.75
CA GLY A 36 -5.24 -16.33 -0.30
C GLY A 36 -4.19 -15.22 -0.29
N PHE A 37 -2.94 -15.51 0.08
CA PHE A 37 -1.83 -14.55 0.03
C PHE A 37 -0.63 -15.12 -0.74
N PHE A 38 0.12 -14.27 -1.44
CA PHE A 38 1.40 -14.69 -2.01
C PHE A 38 2.47 -14.85 -0.91
N ARG A 39 3.09 -16.02 -0.83
CA ARG A 39 4.20 -16.33 0.09
C ARG A 39 5.35 -17.01 -0.65
N PRO A 40 6.60 -16.80 -0.23
CA PRO A 40 7.72 -17.60 -0.72
C PRO A 40 7.54 -19.07 -0.34
N LYS A 41 7.72 -19.96 -1.32
CA LYS A 41 7.85 -21.41 -1.15
C LYS A 41 9.30 -21.81 -1.46
N LYS A 42 9.88 -22.58 -0.55
CA LYS A 42 11.23 -23.13 -0.68
C LYS A 42 11.20 -24.35 -1.62
N PHE A 43 12.15 -24.42 -2.53
CA PHE A 43 12.34 -25.56 -3.44
C PHE A 43 13.65 -26.32 -3.17
N LYS A 44 14.66 -25.63 -2.65
CA LYS A 44 15.99 -26.16 -2.37
C LYS A 44 16.53 -25.57 -1.08
N GLU A 45 17.39 -26.31 -0.41
CA GLU A 45 18.16 -25.78 0.72
C GLU A 45 19.12 -24.70 0.25
N ILE A 46 19.24 -23.65 1.06
CA ILE A 46 20.17 -22.55 0.81
C ILE A 46 21.27 -22.56 1.86
N ASN A 47 22.51 -22.42 1.41
CA ASN A 47 23.67 -22.26 2.28
C ASN A 47 24.53 -21.10 1.79
N ASN A 48 23.99 -19.88 1.87
CA ASN A 48 24.71 -18.65 1.54
C ASN A 48 24.48 -17.61 2.63
N LYS A 49 25.35 -17.62 3.66
CA LYS A 49 25.23 -16.75 4.83
C LYS A 49 25.27 -15.27 4.49
N GLU A 50 26.11 -14.86 3.55
CA GLU A 50 26.24 -13.45 3.13
C GLU A 50 24.94 -12.93 2.52
N LEU A 51 24.34 -13.72 1.64
CA LEU A 51 23.07 -13.38 1.02
C LEU A 51 21.91 -13.38 2.03
N GLU A 52 21.93 -14.28 3.01
CA GLU A 52 20.98 -14.27 4.13
C GLU A 52 21.09 -13.00 4.99
N GLU A 53 22.30 -12.56 5.32
CA GLU A 53 22.50 -11.30 6.05
C GLU A 53 22.04 -10.09 5.24
N THR A 54 22.38 -10.03 3.95
CA THR A 54 21.89 -8.98 3.05
C THR A 54 20.36 -9.00 2.97
N PHE A 55 19.74 -10.18 2.93
CA PHE A 55 18.28 -10.28 2.95
C PHE A 55 17.66 -9.73 4.25
N LYS A 56 18.29 -9.94 5.42
CA LYS A 56 17.81 -9.40 6.71
C LYS A 56 17.87 -7.87 6.74
N GLU A 57 18.80 -7.24 6.04
CA GLU A 57 18.90 -5.77 5.91
C GLU A 57 17.82 -5.17 5.00
N LEU A 58 17.28 -5.96 4.06
CA LEU A 58 16.35 -5.48 3.05
C LEU A 58 14.91 -5.87 3.36
N CYS A 59 14.68 -7.10 3.81
CA CYS A 59 13.36 -7.68 3.97
C CYS A 59 12.49 -6.91 4.99
N PRO A 60 11.26 -6.51 4.62
CA PRO A 60 10.34 -5.84 5.54
C PRO A 60 9.88 -6.73 6.70
N GLY A 61 10.12 -8.04 6.63
CA GLY A 61 9.90 -8.98 7.72
C GLY A 61 10.96 -8.88 8.83
N TYR A 62 12.12 -8.28 8.55
CA TYR A 62 13.23 -8.06 9.48
C TYR A 62 13.40 -6.59 9.85
N ILE A 63 13.22 -5.68 8.90
CA ILE A 63 13.34 -4.23 9.14
C ILE A 63 12.26 -3.47 8.37
N ARG A 64 11.42 -2.73 9.07
CA ARG A 64 10.34 -1.97 8.43
C ARG A 64 10.74 -0.57 8.01
N ARG A 65 11.58 0.07 8.83
CA ARG A 65 12.05 1.44 8.64
C ARG A 65 13.39 1.59 9.34
N LYS A 66 14.36 2.24 8.69
CA LYS A 66 15.59 2.71 9.35
C LYS A 66 15.28 3.99 10.14
N GLU A 67 16.05 4.28 11.18
CA GLU A 67 15.93 5.56 11.88
C GLU A 67 16.48 6.66 10.97
N LEU A 68 15.77 7.79 10.88
CA LEU A 68 16.19 8.96 10.12
C LEU A 68 16.42 10.12 11.08
N ASP A 69 17.37 11.00 10.80
CA ASP A 69 17.62 12.18 11.65
C ASP A 69 16.40 13.10 11.75
N SER A 70 15.60 13.15 10.69
CA SER A 70 14.33 13.86 10.64
C SER A 70 13.26 13.30 11.60
N ASP A 71 13.50 12.17 12.27
CA ASP A 71 12.51 11.52 13.14
C ASP A 71 12.37 12.19 14.53
N LYS A 72 13.25 13.12 14.91
CA LYS A 72 13.25 13.71 16.26
C LYS A 72 11.89 14.28 16.65
N ASN A 73 11.21 14.97 15.73
CA ASN A 73 9.90 15.61 15.95
C ASN A 73 8.80 15.06 15.03
N ILE A 74 8.94 13.82 14.57
CA ILE A 74 7.99 13.26 13.60
C ILE A 74 6.59 13.08 14.21
N GLY A 75 5.60 13.70 13.56
CA GLY A 75 4.19 13.60 13.90
C GLY A 75 3.55 12.29 13.41
N ILE A 76 2.28 12.09 13.77
CA ILE A 76 1.54 10.88 13.36
C ILE A 76 1.37 10.78 11.83
N TRP A 77 1.50 11.88 11.09
CA TRP A 77 1.39 11.90 9.62
C TRP A 77 2.75 11.85 8.90
N GLY A 78 3.82 11.57 9.64
CA GLY A 78 5.18 11.53 9.11
C GLY A 78 5.72 12.90 8.72
N ASN A 79 6.93 12.94 8.19
CA ASN A 79 7.50 14.18 7.65
C ASN A 79 6.97 14.44 6.24
N TYR A 80 6.73 15.70 5.93
CA TYR A 80 6.34 16.17 4.59
C TYR A 80 6.76 17.62 4.42
N VAL A 81 7.07 18.00 3.17
CA VAL A 81 7.39 19.38 2.78
C VAL A 81 6.10 20.17 2.54
N SER A 82 5.06 19.50 2.04
CA SER A 82 3.77 20.11 1.77
C SER A 82 2.66 19.08 1.85
N LEU A 83 1.48 19.53 2.26
CA LEU A 83 0.26 18.76 2.30
C LEU A 83 -0.88 19.64 1.76
N VAL A 84 -1.58 19.11 0.76
CA VAL A 84 -2.74 19.79 0.14
C VAL A 84 -3.85 18.77 -0.14
N THR A 85 -5.06 19.25 -0.40
CA THR A 85 -6.08 18.44 -1.09
C THR A 85 -6.19 18.83 -2.55
N GLY A 86 -6.56 17.87 -3.39
CA GLY A 86 -6.79 18.12 -4.81
C GLY A 86 -7.37 16.94 -5.55
N TYR A 87 -7.62 17.13 -6.84
CA TYR A 87 -8.20 16.15 -7.75
C TYR A 87 -7.66 16.33 -9.17
N SER A 88 -7.88 15.35 -10.03
CA SER A 88 -7.56 15.41 -11.45
C SER A 88 -8.34 16.52 -12.12
N ALA A 89 -7.68 17.33 -12.95
CA ALA A 89 -8.37 18.27 -13.82
C ALA A 89 -9.21 17.58 -14.91
N ASN A 90 -8.89 16.32 -15.23
CA ASN A 90 -9.67 15.51 -16.17
C ASN A 90 -10.83 14.83 -15.42
N GLU A 91 -12.07 15.21 -15.75
CA GLU A 91 -13.27 14.70 -15.08
C GLU A 91 -13.48 13.19 -15.27
N GLU A 92 -13.11 12.64 -16.42
CA GLU A 92 -13.22 11.21 -16.69
C GLU A 92 -12.26 10.40 -15.81
N ILE A 93 -11.01 10.86 -15.67
CA ILE A 93 -10.03 10.27 -14.76
C ILE A 93 -10.51 10.39 -13.31
N ARG A 94 -11.00 11.56 -12.91
CA ARG A 94 -11.55 11.79 -11.57
C ARG A 94 -12.70 10.84 -11.26
N TYR A 95 -13.60 10.63 -12.23
CA TYR A 95 -14.75 9.74 -12.08
C TYR A 95 -14.33 8.26 -12.01
N LYS A 96 -13.44 7.81 -12.90
CA LYS A 96 -12.97 6.41 -12.93
C LYS A 96 -12.12 6.04 -11.71
N ALA A 97 -11.37 6.98 -11.16
CA ALA A 97 -10.47 6.74 -10.04
C ALA A 97 -11.21 6.38 -8.75
N SER A 98 -10.53 5.68 -7.84
CA SER A 98 -11.10 5.34 -6.52
C SER A 98 -11.32 6.54 -5.60
N THR A 99 -10.73 7.69 -5.95
CA THR A 99 -10.77 8.95 -5.19
C THR A 99 -10.70 10.10 -6.21
N GLY A 100 -9.78 11.06 -6.09
CA GLY A 100 -9.71 12.23 -6.97
C GLY A 100 -8.91 12.04 -8.26
N GLY A 101 -8.28 10.88 -8.51
CA GLY A 101 -7.53 10.63 -9.75
C GLY A 101 -6.17 11.35 -9.86
N THR A 102 -5.70 11.95 -8.77
CA THR A 102 -4.45 12.73 -8.72
C THR A 102 -3.21 11.91 -9.04
N LEU A 103 -3.10 10.68 -8.51
CA LEU A 103 -1.97 9.78 -8.77
C LEU A 103 -1.82 9.53 -10.28
N THR A 104 -2.90 9.10 -10.95
CA THR A 104 -2.90 8.88 -12.40
C THR A 104 -2.59 10.17 -13.16
N SER A 105 -3.14 11.30 -12.74
CA SER A 105 -2.90 12.58 -13.43
C SER A 105 -1.45 13.03 -13.32
N VAL A 106 -0.79 12.80 -12.18
CA VAL A 106 0.64 13.04 -12.02
C VAL A 106 1.46 12.12 -12.91
N LEU A 107 1.11 10.83 -13.02
CA LEU A 107 1.79 9.92 -13.94
C LEU A 107 1.64 10.36 -15.39
N LEU A 108 0.44 10.78 -15.80
CA LEU A 108 0.20 11.28 -17.15
C LEU A 108 0.96 12.57 -17.42
N TYR A 109 1.02 13.50 -16.46
CA TYR A 109 1.86 14.69 -16.56
C TYR A 109 3.33 14.30 -16.83
N LEU A 110 3.88 13.40 -16.01
CA LEU A 110 5.27 12.95 -16.14
C LEU A 110 5.52 12.27 -17.50
N PHE A 111 4.58 11.44 -17.95
CA PHE A 111 4.70 10.67 -19.18
C PHE A 111 4.53 11.55 -20.43
N ASP A 112 3.48 12.36 -20.50
CA ASP A 112 3.18 13.23 -21.64
C ASP A 112 4.30 14.26 -21.88
N ASN A 113 4.95 14.73 -20.81
CA ASN A 113 6.06 15.66 -20.86
C ASN A 113 7.43 14.97 -21.02
N LYS A 114 7.45 13.65 -21.29
CA LYS A 114 8.67 12.85 -21.50
C LYS A 114 9.67 12.95 -20.33
N ILE A 115 9.18 13.17 -19.11
CA ILE A 115 9.98 13.19 -17.88
C ILE A 115 10.28 11.76 -17.44
N ILE A 116 9.35 10.84 -17.71
CA ILE A 116 9.51 9.40 -17.53
C ILE A 116 9.17 8.68 -18.83
N ASP A 117 9.77 7.52 -19.03
CA ASP A 117 9.53 6.64 -20.17
C ASP A 117 8.55 5.52 -19.82
N LYS A 118 8.48 5.15 -18.53
CA LYS A 118 7.77 3.96 -18.06
C LYS A 118 7.16 4.18 -16.69
N VAL A 119 6.11 3.41 -16.39
CA VAL A 119 5.56 3.31 -15.04
C VAL A 119 5.49 1.84 -14.61
N LEU A 120 6.05 1.53 -13.44
CA LEU A 120 5.77 0.28 -12.74
C LEU A 120 4.53 0.46 -11.87
N GLN A 121 3.44 -0.22 -12.21
CA GLN A 121 2.16 -0.12 -11.50
C GLN A 121 1.38 -1.43 -11.55
N VAL A 122 0.20 -1.44 -10.94
CA VAL A 122 -0.64 -2.65 -10.84
C VAL A 122 -1.82 -2.56 -11.81
N GLN A 123 -2.07 -3.65 -12.52
CA GLN A 123 -3.31 -3.85 -13.28
C GLN A 123 -4.04 -5.13 -12.84
N ALA A 124 -5.32 -5.22 -13.20
CA ALA A 124 -6.05 -6.47 -13.19
C ALA A 124 -5.45 -7.43 -14.23
N ASN A 125 -5.45 -8.73 -13.93
CA ASN A 125 -5.12 -9.71 -14.95
C ASN A 125 -6.28 -9.83 -15.95
N SER A 126 -5.96 -9.81 -17.25
CA SER A 126 -6.95 -9.82 -18.35
C SER A 126 -7.89 -11.03 -18.33
N SER A 127 -7.37 -12.23 -18.04
CA SER A 127 -8.19 -13.45 -17.99
C SER A 127 -8.78 -13.78 -16.62
N LYS A 128 -8.21 -13.21 -15.56
CA LYS A 128 -8.67 -13.39 -14.17
C LYS A 128 -8.74 -12.03 -13.47
N PRO A 129 -9.79 -11.22 -13.69
CA PRO A 129 -9.86 -9.82 -13.20
C PRO A 129 -9.80 -9.67 -11.68
N TYR A 130 -10.01 -10.73 -10.89
CA TYR A 130 -9.83 -10.74 -9.44
C TYR A 130 -8.34 -10.86 -9.02
N ILE A 131 -7.44 -11.25 -9.93
CA ILE A 131 -5.99 -11.29 -9.70
C ILE A 131 -5.40 -9.94 -10.10
N SER A 132 -4.46 -9.45 -9.30
CA SER A 132 -3.73 -8.21 -9.56
C SER A 132 -2.26 -8.53 -9.82
N LYS A 133 -1.64 -7.82 -10.77
CA LYS A 133 -0.23 -8.04 -11.14
C LYS A 133 0.48 -6.72 -11.35
N TYR A 134 1.75 -6.67 -10.98
CA TYR A 134 2.63 -5.57 -11.35
C TYR A 134 3.05 -5.71 -12.81
N ILE A 135 2.96 -4.61 -13.55
CA ILE A 135 3.35 -4.50 -14.95
C ILE A 135 4.14 -3.21 -15.18
N ILE A 136 4.88 -3.18 -16.28
CA ILE A 136 5.53 -1.98 -16.79
C ILE A 136 4.64 -1.44 -17.92
N THR A 137 4.15 -0.21 -17.77
CA THR A 137 3.36 0.46 -18.81
C THR A 137 4.21 1.49 -19.53
N THR A 138 4.12 1.50 -20.86
CA THR A 138 4.89 2.37 -21.77
C THR A 138 4.00 3.21 -22.68
N THR A 139 2.68 3.20 -22.44
CA THR A 139 1.72 3.99 -23.21
C THR A 139 0.79 4.76 -22.27
N ARG A 140 0.27 5.87 -22.76
CA ARG A 140 -0.75 6.67 -22.07
C ARG A 140 -1.98 5.84 -21.71
N GLU A 141 -2.44 5.01 -22.64
CA GLU A 141 -3.63 4.19 -22.49
C GLU A 141 -3.44 3.13 -21.40
N ASP A 142 -2.28 2.47 -21.34
CA ASP A 142 -1.97 1.51 -20.28
C ASP A 142 -1.92 2.16 -18.89
N ILE A 143 -1.49 3.43 -18.80
CA ILE A 143 -1.55 4.19 -17.56
C ILE A 143 -3.00 4.42 -17.12
N ILE A 144 -3.88 4.77 -18.06
CA ILE A 144 -5.32 4.96 -17.81
C ILE A 144 -6.01 3.63 -17.47
N ASN A 145 -5.64 2.53 -18.13
CA ASN A 145 -6.17 1.20 -17.86
C ASN A 145 -5.75 0.65 -16.49
N SER A 146 -4.77 1.28 -15.84
CA SER A 146 -4.34 0.97 -14.46
C SER A 146 -5.12 1.74 -13.38
N ILE A 147 -6.11 2.57 -13.75
CA ILE A 147 -6.90 3.33 -12.78
C ILE A 147 -7.68 2.39 -11.86
N GLY A 148 -7.59 2.67 -10.56
CA GLY A 148 -8.43 2.07 -9.54
C GLY A 148 -7.65 1.26 -8.50
N SER A 149 -8.18 1.26 -7.28
CA SER A 149 -7.61 0.51 -6.17
C SER A 149 -7.76 -0.98 -6.40
N ARG A 150 -6.72 -1.74 -6.05
CA ARG A 150 -6.70 -3.20 -6.13
C ARG A 150 -6.51 -3.76 -4.73
N TYR A 151 -7.60 -4.21 -4.11
CA TYR A 151 -7.60 -4.73 -2.74
C TYR A 151 -7.29 -6.23 -2.71
N ALA A 152 -6.16 -6.61 -3.30
CA ALA A 152 -5.69 -7.98 -3.41
C ALA A 152 -4.17 -8.08 -3.19
N PRO A 153 -3.65 -9.27 -2.88
CA PRO A 153 -2.20 -9.49 -2.79
C PRO A 153 -1.51 -9.29 -4.13
N THR A 154 -0.38 -8.58 -4.10
CA THR A 154 0.53 -8.35 -5.22
C THR A 154 1.96 -8.30 -4.69
N PHE A 155 2.95 -8.58 -5.56
CA PHE A 155 4.37 -8.57 -5.19
C PHE A 155 5.19 -7.75 -6.19
N LEU A 156 5.57 -6.53 -5.80
CA LEU A 156 6.32 -5.58 -6.66
C LEU A 156 7.59 -6.18 -7.26
N PHE A 157 8.32 -6.97 -6.47
CA PHE A 157 9.62 -7.49 -6.88
C PHE A 157 9.54 -8.55 -7.99
N SER A 158 8.36 -8.93 -8.50
CA SER A 158 8.28 -9.67 -9.77
C SER A 158 8.90 -8.91 -10.94
N GLN A 159 8.94 -7.57 -10.86
CA GLN A 159 9.48 -6.69 -11.88
C GLN A 159 10.89 -6.18 -11.54
N LEU A 160 11.60 -6.82 -10.59
CA LEU A 160 12.91 -6.32 -10.15
C LEU A 160 13.95 -6.31 -11.28
N ASN A 161 13.96 -7.34 -12.12
CA ASN A 161 14.89 -7.40 -13.26
C ASN A 161 14.60 -6.29 -14.28
N GLU A 162 13.33 -5.94 -14.52
CA GLU A 162 12.95 -4.81 -15.36
C GLU A 162 13.47 -3.49 -14.81
N ILE A 163 13.43 -3.30 -13.47
CA ILE A 163 14.02 -2.11 -12.82
C ILE A 163 15.54 -2.08 -13.02
N LYS A 164 16.23 -3.20 -12.73
CA LYS A 164 17.70 -3.28 -12.81
C LYS A 164 18.21 -3.02 -14.24
N ASN A 165 17.52 -3.58 -15.22
CA ASN A 165 17.91 -3.50 -16.63
C ASN A 165 17.26 -2.29 -17.33
N ASN A 166 16.57 -1.43 -16.59
CA ASN A 166 15.87 -0.29 -17.17
C ASN A 166 16.87 0.66 -17.85
N LYS A 167 16.58 0.99 -19.10
CA LYS A 167 17.16 2.15 -19.80
C LYS A 167 16.09 3.25 -19.79
N GLY A 168 16.45 4.43 -19.29
CA GLY A 168 15.54 5.56 -19.14
C GLY A 168 15.02 5.76 -17.71
N LYS A 169 13.98 6.57 -17.57
CA LYS A 169 13.39 7.00 -16.30
C LYS A 169 12.08 6.27 -16.04
N ILE A 170 11.99 5.56 -14.91
CA ILE A 170 10.76 4.90 -14.47
C ILE A 170 10.16 5.59 -13.24
N ALA A 171 8.84 5.78 -13.24
CA ALA A 171 8.08 6.06 -12.02
C ALA A 171 7.56 4.75 -11.41
N VAL A 172 7.70 4.58 -10.10
CA VAL A 172 7.22 3.37 -9.40
C VAL A 172 6.05 3.69 -8.50
N VAL A 173 4.90 3.08 -8.76
CA VAL A 173 3.74 3.10 -7.87
C VAL A 173 3.75 1.84 -7.01
N GLY A 174 3.65 1.97 -5.69
CA GLY A 174 3.62 0.79 -4.83
C GLY A 174 3.04 1.01 -3.45
N LYS A 175 2.73 -0.09 -2.76
CA LYS A 175 2.31 -0.03 -1.34
C LYS A 175 3.45 0.57 -0.51
N PRO A 176 3.17 1.29 0.59
CA PRO A 176 4.21 1.90 1.43
C PRO A 176 5.34 0.95 1.82
N CYS A 177 5.01 -0.27 2.22
CA CYS A 177 5.99 -1.30 2.60
C CYS A 177 6.85 -1.80 1.43
N GLU A 178 6.33 -1.77 0.19
CA GLU A 178 7.08 -2.15 -1.01
C GLU A 178 8.02 -1.00 -1.42
N ILE A 179 7.54 0.24 -1.45
CA ILE A 179 8.36 1.42 -1.73
C ILE A 179 9.52 1.53 -0.74
N ALA A 180 9.25 1.41 0.56
CA ALA A 180 10.28 1.43 1.59
C ALA A 180 11.33 0.32 1.38
N THR A 181 10.91 -0.87 0.92
CA THR A 181 11.81 -1.99 0.64
C THR A 181 12.62 -1.76 -0.64
N LEU A 182 11.99 -1.24 -1.68
CA LEU A 182 12.64 -0.93 -2.95
C LEU A 182 13.69 0.16 -2.78
N LYS A 183 13.41 1.22 -2.01
CA LYS A 183 14.40 2.27 -1.70
C LYS A 183 15.64 1.70 -1.02
N ARG A 184 15.47 0.87 0.02
CA ARG A 184 16.60 0.16 0.65
C ARG A 184 17.35 -0.73 -0.33
N TYR A 185 16.64 -1.39 -1.25
CA TYR A 185 17.28 -2.24 -2.26
C TYR A 185 18.12 -1.41 -3.22
N VAL A 186 17.57 -0.33 -3.79
CA VAL A 186 18.34 0.49 -4.75
C VAL A 186 19.53 1.17 -4.09
N GLU A 187 19.40 1.62 -2.83
CA GLU A 187 20.50 2.17 -2.02
C GLU A 187 21.60 1.13 -1.78
N LYS A 188 21.24 -0.13 -1.52
CA LYS A 188 22.21 -1.19 -1.23
C LYS A 188 23.02 -1.62 -2.46
N TYR A 189 22.41 -1.52 -3.64
CA TYR A 189 23.01 -1.96 -4.91
C TYR A 189 23.41 -0.81 -5.84
N GLU A 190 23.33 0.44 -5.35
CA GLU A 190 23.77 1.64 -6.07
C GLU A 190 23.13 1.79 -7.47
N ILE A 191 21.81 1.57 -7.53
CA ILE A 191 20.99 1.66 -8.78
C ILE A 191 19.87 2.70 -8.66
N GLU A 192 20.11 3.77 -7.91
CA GLU A 192 19.15 4.86 -7.69
C GLU A 192 18.83 5.60 -8.99
N ASP A 193 19.79 5.68 -9.92
CA ASP A 193 19.64 6.30 -11.25
C ASP A 193 18.54 5.64 -12.09
N LYS A 194 18.17 4.39 -11.78
CA LYS A 194 17.14 3.65 -12.51
C LYS A 194 15.74 4.16 -12.27
N ILE A 195 15.46 4.77 -11.11
CA ILE A 195 14.12 5.19 -10.70
C ILE A 195 14.05 6.70 -10.58
N PHE A 196 13.16 7.32 -11.36
CA PHE A 196 12.97 8.76 -11.31
C PHE A 196 12.21 9.20 -10.06
N CYS A 197 11.09 8.53 -9.74
CA CYS A 197 10.31 8.85 -8.55
C CYS A 197 9.49 7.67 -8.03
N TYR A 198 9.12 7.76 -6.76
CA TYR A 198 8.32 6.80 -6.02
C TYR A 198 6.98 7.43 -5.64
N LEU A 199 5.89 6.81 -6.07
CA LEU A 199 4.52 7.20 -5.74
C LEU A 199 3.91 6.12 -4.85
N SER A 200 3.17 6.54 -3.84
CA SER A 200 2.42 5.63 -2.98
C SER A 200 1.04 6.16 -2.65
N PHE A 201 0.31 5.40 -1.84
CA PHE A 201 -1.03 5.73 -1.44
C PHE A 201 -1.30 5.27 0.00
N PHE A 202 -2.36 5.79 0.59
CA PHE A 202 -2.78 5.35 1.92
C PHE A 202 -3.24 3.89 1.86
N CYS A 203 -2.61 3.04 2.65
CA CYS A 203 -2.86 1.59 2.67
C CYS A 203 -3.48 1.19 4.00
N GLY A 204 -4.71 0.67 3.96
CA GLY A 204 -5.43 0.12 5.11
C GLY A 204 -5.07 -1.34 5.45
N GLY A 205 -4.08 -1.90 4.76
CA GLY A 205 -3.74 -3.32 4.79
C GLY A 205 -4.13 -4.04 3.50
N THR A 206 -3.47 -5.15 3.22
CA THR A 206 -3.73 -5.97 2.02
C THR A 206 -4.70 -7.09 2.36
N PRO A 207 -5.92 -7.11 1.81
CA PRO A 207 -6.84 -8.22 1.96
C PRO A 207 -6.33 -9.50 1.29
N SER A 208 -6.80 -10.64 1.80
CA SER A 208 -6.67 -11.94 1.13
C SER A 208 -7.42 -11.94 -0.18
N LEU A 209 -6.92 -12.68 -1.17
CA LEU A 209 -7.68 -12.97 -2.38
C LEU A 209 -9.00 -13.68 -2.04
N ASN A 210 -9.01 -14.54 -1.02
CA ASN A 210 -10.20 -15.25 -0.58
C ASN A 210 -11.30 -14.27 -0.16
N ALA A 211 -10.96 -13.15 0.47
CA ALA A 211 -11.94 -12.13 0.83
C ALA A 211 -12.64 -11.52 -0.40
N THR A 212 -11.97 -11.47 -1.55
CA THR A 212 -12.60 -11.08 -2.82
C THR A 212 -13.48 -12.22 -3.35
N LEU A 213 -12.99 -13.45 -3.31
CA LEU A 213 -13.73 -14.62 -3.81
C LEU A 213 -15.01 -14.87 -3.00
N GLU A 214 -14.96 -14.71 -1.69
CA GLU A 214 -16.12 -14.78 -0.79
C GLU A 214 -17.18 -13.72 -1.13
N ILE A 215 -16.78 -12.52 -1.57
CA ILE A 215 -17.73 -11.49 -2.05
C ILE A 215 -18.45 -12.00 -3.30
N LEU A 216 -17.72 -12.56 -4.26
CA LEU A 216 -18.29 -13.10 -5.49
C LEU A 216 -19.25 -14.25 -5.19
N GLU A 217 -18.81 -15.21 -4.38
CA GLU A 217 -19.60 -16.38 -3.97
C GLU A 217 -20.89 -15.97 -3.25
N LYS A 218 -20.81 -15.03 -2.29
CA LYS A 218 -21.99 -14.52 -1.57
C LYS A 218 -23.04 -13.88 -2.49
N HIS A 219 -22.64 -13.44 -3.67
CA HIS A 219 -23.53 -12.82 -4.66
C HIS A 219 -23.80 -13.74 -5.86
N ASN A 220 -23.56 -15.05 -5.70
CA ASN A 220 -23.78 -16.09 -6.70
C ASN A 220 -23.02 -15.85 -8.02
N LEU A 221 -21.85 -15.20 -7.93
CA LEU A 221 -20.99 -14.96 -9.08
C LEU A 221 -19.87 -16.00 -9.13
N ASN A 222 -19.83 -16.77 -10.22
CA ASN A 222 -18.70 -17.66 -10.48
C ASN A 222 -17.47 -16.85 -10.90
N LYS A 223 -16.38 -16.97 -10.14
CA LYS A 223 -15.11 -16.28 -10.43
C LYS A 223 -14.58 -16.55 -11.84
N ASN A 224 -14.86 -17.72 -12.42
CA ASN A 224 -14.39 -18.09 -13.75
C ASN A 224 -15.16 -17.39 -14.88
N ASP A 225 -16.33 -16.81 -14.57
CA ASP A 225 -17.16 -16.08 -15.52
C ASP A 225 -16.97 -14.56 -15.42
N ILE A 226 -16.12 -14.07 -14.51
CA ILE A 226 -15.89 -12.63 -14.30
C ILE A 226 -14.99 -12.06 -15.40
N THR A 227 -15.48 -11.02 -16.08
CA THR A 227 -14.78 -10.28 -17.15
C THR A 227 -14.28 -8.92 -16.69
N GLU A 228 -14.94 -8.30 -15.70
CA GLU A 228 -14.51 -7.04 -15.09
C GLU A 228 -14.64 -7.11 -13.57
N LEU A 229 -13.63 -6.59 -12.85
CA LEU A 229 -13.71 -6.40 -11.40
C LEU A 229 -13.06 -5.09 -10.98
N LYS A 230 -13.86 -4.21 -10.37
CA LYS A 230 -13.42 -2.97 -9.74
C LYS A 230 -13.70 -3.04 -8.26
N TYR A 231 -12.74 -2.63 -7.44
CA TYR A 231 -12.95 -2.57 -5.99
C TYR A 231 -13.63 -1.27 -5.57
N ARG A 232 -13.37 -0.17 -6.30
CA ARG A 232 -13.85 1.19 -6.12
C ARG A 232 -13.70 1.98 -7.42
N GLY A 233 -14.24 3.20 -7.45
CA GLY A 233 -14.24 4.10 -8.61
C GLY A 233 -15.61 4.19 -9.26
N GLU A 234 -15.71 4.93 -10.35
CA GLU A 234 -17.00 5.33 -10.96
C GLU A 234 -17.88 6.08 -9.95
N GLY A 235 -17.24 6.97 -9.18
CA GLY A 235 -17.77 7.57 -7.95
C GLY A 235 -16.76 7.54 -6.81
N TRP A 236 -17.10 8.17 -5.69
CA TRP A 236 -16.29 8.18 -4.47
C TRP A 236 -17.19 8.16 -3.24
N PRO A 237 -17.15 7.10 -2.41
CA PRO A 237 -16.23 5.96 -2.43
C PRO A 237 -16.26 5.04 -3.67
N GLY A 238 -17.37 5.05 -4.40
CA GLY A 238 -17.67 4.10 -5.47
C GLY A 238 -18.09 2.73 -4.94
N TYR A 239 -18.30 1.80 -5.87
CA TYR A 239 -18.78 0.45 -5.56
C TYR A 239 -17.71 -0.60 -5.86
N PHE A 240 -17.74 -1.69 -5.10
CA PHE A 240 -17.21 -2.95 -5.62
C PHE A 240 -18.13 -3.40 -6.75
N LYS A 241 -17.59 -3.53 -7.95
CA LYS A 241 -18.31 -3.89 -9.17
C LYS A 241 -17.71 -5.16 -9.75
N ALA A 242 -18.55 -6.13 -10.05
CA ALA A 242 -18.19 -7.33 -10.80
C ALA A 242 -19.13 -7.50 -11.98
N VAL A 243 -18.57 -7.76 -13.15
CA VAL A 243 -19.32 -8.04 -14.39
C VAL A 243 -18.98 -9.46 -14.84
N ASN A 244 -20.00 -10.26 -15.16
CA ASN A 244 -19.80 -11.59 -15.71
C ASN A 244 -19.85 -11.61 -17.25
N LYS A 245 -19.51 -12.75 -17.85
CA LYS A 245 -19.53 -12.96 -19.31
C LYS A 245 -20.91 -12.77 -19.96
N ASN A 246 -21.99 -12.85 -19.19
CA ASN A 246 -23.36 -12.62 -19.65
C ASN A 246 -23.76 -11.13 -19.56
N GLY A 247 -22.85 -10.26 -19.11
CA GLY A 247 -23.11 -8.82 -18.92
C GLY A 247 -23.80 -8.47 -17.59
N GLU A 248 -24.09 -9.45 -16.73
CA GLU A 248 -24.69 -9.19 -15.43
C GLU A 248 -23.71 -8.42 -14.55
N THR A 249 -24.16 -7.29 -14.00
CA THR A 249 -23.36 -6.43 -13.14
C THR A 249 -23.88 -6.50 -11.71
N LYS A 250 -23.00 -6.81 -10.74
CA LYS A 250 -23.27 -6.62 -9.31
C LYS A 250 -22.48 -5.44 -8.78
N LYS A 251 -23.16 -4.58 -8.01
CA LYS A 251 -22.57 -3.45 -7.29
C LYS A 251 -22.79 -3.62 -5.79
N ILE A 252 -21.73 -3.47 -5.01
CA ILE A 252 -21.73 -3.63 -3.55
C ILE A 252 -21.13 -2.36 -2.95
N SER A 253 -21.82 -1.79 -1.95
CA SER A 253 -21.38 -0.54 -1.32
C SER A 253 -19.96 -0.65 -0.76
N TYR A 254 -19.24 0.47 -0.65
CA TYR A 254 -17.92 0.49 -0.02
C TYR A 254 -17.94 -0.05 1.41
N MET A 255 -18.98 0.26 2.19
CA MET A 255 -19.10 -0.23 3.56
C MET A 255 -19.29 -1.75 3.63
N ASP A 256 -20.06 -2.33 2.71
CA ASP A 256 -20.31 -3.77 2.69
C ASP A 256 -19.12 -4.56 2.13
N SER A 257 -18.48 -4.05 1.08
CA SER A 257 -17.31 -4.70 0.48
C SER A 257 -16.06 -4.53 1.35
N TRP A 258 -15.69 -3.29 1.69
CA TRP A 258 -14.49 -3.01 2.48
C TRP A 258 -14.66 -3.35 3.95
N SER A 259 -15.52 -2.60 4.67
CA SER A 259 -15.58 -2.65 6.14
C SER A 259 -16.11 -3.97 6.68
N LYS A 260 -17.07 -4.60 5.98
CA LYS A 260 -17.68 -5.87 6.43
C LYS A 260 -16.98 -7.13 5.90
N GLN A 261 -16.19 -7.06 4.82
CA GLN A 261 -15.54 -8.23 4.25
C GLN A 261 -14.02 -8.06 4.10
N LEU A 262 -13.55 -7.23 3.15
CA LEU A 262 -12.13 -7.15 2.77
C LEU A 262 -11.22 -6.80 3.94
N SER A 263 -11.60 -5.82 4.78
CA SER A 263 -10.76 -5.37 5.89
C SER A 263 -10.68 -6.38 7.05
N LYS A 264 -11.58 -7.38 7.10
CA LYS A 264 -11.57 -8.41 8.15
C LYS A 264 -10.46 -9.43 7.95
N ASN A 265 -10.08 -9.70 6.70
CA ASN A 265 -9.07 -10.70 6.35
C ASN A 265 -7.85 -10.05 5.68
N ILE A 266 -7.18 -9.15 6.41
CA ILE A 266 -5.91 -8.54 5.98
C ILE A 266 -4.69 -9.34 6.44
N GLN A 267 -3.58 -9.21 5.72
CA GLN A 267 -2.30 -9.81 6.10
C GLN A 267 -1.93 -9.50 7.56
N ASN A 268 -1.48 -10.52 8.31
CA ASN A 268 -1.06 -10.35 9.70
C ASN A 268 0.07 -9.32 9.86
N SER A 269 0.97 -9.25 8.88
CA SER A 269 2.07 -8.30 8.85
C SER A 269 1.61 -6.85 8.65
N CYS A 270 0.40 -6.60 8.12
CA CYS A 270 -0.23 -5.28 8.06
C CYS A 270 -0.73 -4.81 9.44
N LYS A 271 -1.09 -5.74 10.33
CA LYS A 271 -1.59 -5.40 11.67
C LYS A 271 -0.53 -4.77 12.57
N ILE A 272 0.76 -4.97 12.26
CA ILE A 272 1.90 -4.37 12.96
C ILE A 272 2.64 -3.33 12.10
N CYS A 273 2.05 -2.86 11.00
CA CYS A 273 2.70 -1.93 10.09
C CYS A 273 2.73 -0.51 10.67
N THR A 274 3.89 0.14 10.71
CA THR A 274 3.97 1.54 11.14
C THR A 274 3.69 2.52 10.01
N ASP A 275 3.84 2.10 8.76
CA ASP A 275 3.73 2.96 7.59
C ASP A 275 2.57 2.52 6.70
N GLY A 276 1.38 3.05 6.99
CA GLY A 276 0.22 2.98 6.11
C GLY A 276 0.04 4.23 5.25
N ILE A 277 0.97 5.20 5.33
CA ILE A 277 0.82 6.55 4.75
C ILE A 277 1.96 6.90 3.78
N GLY A 278 2.79 5.94 3.39
CA GLY A 278 3.79 6.10 2.34
C GLY A 278 4.96 7.02 2.70
N GLU A 279 5.47 6.97 3.93
CA GLU A 279 6.50 7.92 4.39
C GLU A 279 7.78 7.92 3.54
N MET A 280 8.09 6.82 2.87
CA MET A 280 9.31 6.68 2.06
C MET A 280 9.13 7.06 0.58
N ALA A 281 7.90 7.31 0.12
CA ALA A 281 7.63 7.77 -1.25
C ALA A 281 8.00 9.24 -1.44
N ASP A 282 7.99 9.74 -2.67
CA ASP A 282 8.16 11.18 -2.97
C ASP A 282 6.80 11.89 -2.93
N LEU A 283 5.77 11.24 -3.48
CA LEU A 283 4.37 11.66 -3.44
C LEU A 283 3.47 10.56 -2.89
N VAL A 284 2.52 10.94 -2.03
CA VAL A 284 1.50 10.02 -1.51
C VAL A 284 0.11 10.58 -1.67
N PHE A 285 -0.81 9.72 -2.13
CA PHE A 285 -2.20 10.06 -2.36
C PHE A 285 -3.11 9.29 -1.39
N GLY A 286 -3.93 10.01 -0.62
CA GLY A 286 -4.90 9.42 0.33
C GLY A 286 -6.33 9.85 0.00
N ASP A 287 -7.34 9.17 0.56
CA ASP A 287 -8.72 9.66 0.52
C ASP A 287 -8.86 10.88 1.44
N ALA A 288 -9.23 12.05 0.92
CA ALA A 288 -9.56 13.22 1.76
C ALA A 288 -11.05 13.19 2.13
N TRP A 289 -11.48 12.18 2.89
CA TRP A 289 -12.88 11.94 3.26
C TRP A 289 -13.60 13.17 3.78
N ASN A 290 -14.74 13.50 3.19
CA ASN A 290 -15.65 14.49 3.75
C ASN A 290 -16.08 14.08 5.16
N LEU A 291 -16.34 15.05 6.03
CA LEU A 291 -16.84 14.80 7.36
C LEU A 291 -18.34 15.08 7.41
N ASN A 292 -19.09 14.22 8.08
CA ASN A 292 -20.47 14.50 8.45
C ASN A 292 -20.55 15.45 9.66
N GLU A 293 -21.77 15.83 10.05
CA GLU A 293 -22.05 16.71 11.20
C GLU A 293 -21.41 16.23 12.52
N ASN A 294 -21.17 14.94 12.66
CA ASN A 294 -20.52 14.33 13.83
C ASN A 294 -18.98 14.28 13.72
N GLY A 295 -18.39 14.91 12.70
CA GLY A 295 -16.95 14.91 12.46
C GLY A 295 -16.38 13.54 12.08
N LYS A 296 -17.19 12.64 11.53
CA LYS A 296 -16.77 11.30 11.05
C LYS A 296 -16.76 11.25 9.53
N PRO A 297 -15.94 10.36 8.92
CA PRO A 297 -15.96 10.16 7.47
C PRO A 297 -17.36 9.88 6.93
N ASP A 298 -17.76 10.65 5.92
CA ASP A 298 -18.97 10.50 5.14
C ASP A 298 -18.67 9.66 3.88
N PHE A 299 -19.38 8.54 3.74
CA PHE A 299 -19.21 7.60 2.65
C PHE A 299 -20.36 7.68 1.62
N LYS A 300 -21.13 8.77 1.63
CA LYS A 300 -22.08 9.07 0.55
C LYS A 300 -21.32 9.41 -0.73
N GLU A 301 -21.86 8.97 -1.87
CA GLU A 301 -21.26 9.21 -3.19
C GLU A 301 -21.11 10.70 -3.50
N LYS A 302 -19.87 11.11 -3.82
CA LYS A 302 -19.49 12.47 -4.18
C LYS A 302 -18.37 12.45 -5.23
N LYS A 303 -17.97 13.61 -5.73
CA LYS A 303 -16.74 13.72 -6.54
C LYS A 303 -15.51 13.54 -5.64
N GLY A 304 -14.58 12.67 -6.05
CA GLY A 304 -13.42 12.32 -5.25
C GLY A 304 -12.43 13.45 -5.03
N VAL A 305 -11.81 13.48 -3.85
CA VAL A 305 -10.74 14.42 -3.47
C VAL A 305 -9.64 13.67 -2.74
N ASN A 306 -8.39 13.89 -3.15
CA ASN A 306 -7.22 13.26 -2.54
C ASN A 306 -6.55 14.19 -1.52
N PHE A 307 -6.03 13.61 -0.44
CA PHE A 307 -4.84 14.19 0.21
C PHE A 307 -3.64 13.95 -0.69
N ILE A 308 -2.76 14.95 -0.81
CA ILE A 308 -1.51 14.85 -1.54
C ILE A 308 -0.37 15.27 -0.60
N PHE A 309 0.39 14.29 -0.11
CA PHE A 309 1.58 14.52 0.70
C PHE A 309 2.81 14.58 -0.21
N CYS A 310 3.48 15.72 -0.24
CA CYS A 310 4.81 15.87 -0.83
C CYS A 310 5.84 15.55 0.25
N ARG A 311 6.45 14.37 0.20
CA ARG A 311 7.37 13.88 1.24
C ARG A 311 8.73 14.55 1.18
N ASN A 312 9.15 14.99 0.00
CA ASN A 312 10.42 15.65 -0.24
C ASN A 312 10.31 16.71 -1.35
N LYS A 313 11.44 17.36 -1.66
CA LYS A 313 11.53 18.41 -2.67
C LYS A 313 11.11 17.93 -4.06
N LEU A 314 11.55 16.73 -4.48
CA LEU A 314 11.17 16.15 -5.77
C LEU A 314 9.66 15.97 -5.88
N GLY A 315 9.02 15.41 -4.84
CA GLY A 315 7.56 15.25 -4.82
C GLY A 315 6.83 16.59 -4.93
N LYS A 316 7.32 17.63 -4.25
CA LYS A 316 6.75 18.99 -4.33
C LYS A 316 6.88 19.57 -5.73
N GLU A 317 8.05 19.44 -6.34
CA GLU A 317 8.33 19.91 -7.70
C GLU A 317 7.44 19.20 -8.74
N ILE A 318 7.28 17.88 -8.64
CA ILE A 318 6.40 17.11 -9.52
C ILE A 318 4.95 17.62 -9.39
N LEU A 319 4.45 17.81 -8.16
CA LEU A 319 3.09 18.28 -7.94
C LEU A 319 2.89 19.70 -8.47
N ASP A 320 3.81 20.62 -8.17
CA ASP A 320 3.72 22.02 -8.60
C ASP A 320 3.67 22.13 -10.12
N ASN A 321 4.51 21.36 -10.82
CA ASN A 321 4.49 21.35 -12.28
C ASN A 321 3.23 20.67 -12.85
N ALA A 322 2.72 19.60 -12.22
CA ALA A 322 1.46 19.00 -12.62
C ALA A 322 0.27 19.96 -12.46
N VAL A 323 0.28 20.79 -11.40
CA VAL A 323 -0.72 21.87 -11.19
C VAL A 323 -0.55 22.96 -12.24
N LYS A 324 0.69 23.44 -12.46
CA LYS A 324 1.01 24.48 -13.47
C LYS A 324 0.58 24.07 -14.88
N ASN A 325 0.69 22.79 -15.21
CA ASN A 325 0.29 22.23 -16.51
C ASN A 325 -1.17 21.74 -16.54
N ASN A 326 -2.01 22.11 -15.57
CA ASN A 326 -3.43 21.78 -15.52
C ASN A 326 -3.76 20.27 -15.52
N TYR A 327 -2.90 19.42 -14.96
CA TYR A 327 -3.22 18.00 -14.72
C TYR A 327 -3.92 17.79 -13.38
N VAL A 328 -3.63 18.65 -12.40
CA VAL A 328 -4.16 18.55 -11.03
C VAL A 328 -4.71 19.91 -10.59
N ILE A 329 -5.89 19.90 -9.98
CA ILE A 329 -6.51 21.06 -9.34
C ILE A 329 -6.35 20.92 -7.82
N ILE A 330 -5.86 21.97 -7.17
CA ILE A 330 -5.75 22.06 -5.70
C ILE A 330 -7.00 22.70 -5.13
N GLU A 331 -7.55 22.12 -4.07
CA GLU A 331 -8.79 22.58 -3.44
C GLU A 331 -8.54 23.25 -2.08
N ASN A 332 -7.74 22.65 -1.20
CA ASN A 332 -7.45 23.20 0.12
C ASN A 332 -5.96 23.06 0.48
N LYS A 333 -5.42 24.09 1.14
CA LYS A 333 -4.04 24.16 1.64
C LYS A 333 -3.94 24.18 3.18
N ASN A 334 -5.06 24.37 3.87
CA ASN A 334 -5.12 24.48 5.33
C ASN A 334 -5.62 23.16 5.93
N LEU A 335 -4.70 22.23 6.14
CA LEU A 335 -4.96 20.95 6.81
C LEU A 335 -4.11 20.87 8.08
N ASP A 336 -4.74 20.49 9.19
CA ASP A 336 -4.04 20.21 10.45
C ASP A 336 -4.18 18.74 10.86
N ASP A 337 -3.36 18.33 11.84
CA ASP A 337 -3.34 16.95 12.34
C ASP A 337 -4.70 16.49 12.90
N ALA A 338 -5.52 17.40 13.42
CA ALA A 338 -6.81 17.09 14.01
C ALA A 338 -7.85 16.78 12.93
N ILE A 339 -7.93 17.58 11.88
CA ILE A 339 -8.76 17.37 10.69
C ILE A 339 -8.33 16.08 9.99
N LEU A 340 -7.03 15.88 9.78
CA LEU A 340 -6.51 14.63 9.19
C LEU A 340 -6.92 13.41 10.02
N SER A 341 -6.87 13.50 11.35
CA SER A 341 -7.29 12.40 12.25
C SER A 341 -8.78 12.10 12.18
N LYS A 342 -9.62 13.11 11.93
CA LYS A 342 -11.06 12.92 11.72
C LYS A 342 -11.35 12.30 10.35
N MET A 343 -10.65 12.73 9.30
CA MET A 343 -10.83 12.23 7.94
C MET A 343 -10.24 10.81 7.80
N GLN A 344 -9.14 10.49 8.49
CA GLN A 344 -8.43 9.21 8.42
C GLN A 344 -8.26 8.55 9.81
N PRO A 345 -9.38 8.22 10.50
CA PRO A 345 -9.35 7.78 11.89
C PRO A 345 -8.66 6.42 12.06
N TYR A 346 -8.78 5.53 11.07
CA TYR A 346 -8.09 4.25 11.07
C TYR A 346 -6.57 4.43 11.11
N GLN A 347 -6.01 5.25 10.20
CA GLN A 347 -4.56 5.47 10.12
C GLN A 347 -4.04 6.13 11.41
N ALA A 348 -4.73 7.17 11.89
CA ALA A 348 -4.35 7.87 13.11
C ALA A 348 -4.34 6.92 14.32
N LYS A 349 -5.42 6.15 14.51
CA LYS A 349 -5.53 5.20 15.63
C LYS A 349 -4.54 4.05 15.51
N HIS A 350 -4.35 3.51 14.29
CA HIS A 350 -3.41 2.42 14.06
C HIS A 350 -1.99 2.82 14.46
N ARG A 351 -1.50 3.98 13.98
CA ARG A 351 -0.16 4.47 14.29
C ARG A 351 0.03 4.80 15.78
N LYS A 352 -1.01 5.30 16.46
CA LYS A 352 -1.02 5.53 17.92
C LYS A 352 -0.88 4.24 18.74
N LEU A 353 -1.39 3.12 18.23
CA LEU A 353 -1.51 1.86 19.00
C LEU A 353 -0.60 0.72 18.53
N VAL A 354 0.00 0.81 17.33
CA VAL A 354 0.78 -0.29 16.73
C VAL A 354 1.92 -0.80 17.60
N TYR A 355 2.58 0.09 18.37
CA TYR A 355 3.61 -0.29 19.32
C TYR A 355 3.12 -1.30 20.36
N TYR A 356 1.92 -1.08 20.89
CA TYR A 356 1.32 -1.91 21.93
C TYR A 356 0.88 -3.28 21.39
N LYS A 357 0.50 -3.33 20.11
CA LYS A 357 0.32 -4.61 19.41
C LYS A 357 1.65 -5.35 19.21
N ILE A 358 2.72 -4.63 18.84
CA ILE A 358 4.07 -5.21 18.74
C ILE A 358 4.53 -5.75 20.11
N LEU A 359 4.26 -5.04 21.20
CA LEU A 359 4.58 -5.47 22.56
C LEU A 359 3.90 -6.80 22.91
N GLY A 360 2.60 -6.94 22.63
CA GLY A 360 1.88 -8.19 22.87
C GLY A 360 2.47 -9.37 22.08
N LYS A 361 2.87 -9.15 20.82
CA LYS A 361 3.61 -10.17 20.05
C LYS A 361 4.93 -10.58 20.71
N LYS A 362 5.71 -9.60 21.20
CA LYS A 362 6.99 -9.86 21.88
C LYS A 362 6.82 -10.64 23.19
N ILE A 363 5.78 -10.34 23.98
CA ILE A 363 5.43 -11.09 25.20
C ILE A 363 5.17 -12.56 24.88
N CYS A 364 4.55 -12.84 23.73
CA CYS A 364 4.33 -14.20 23.23
C CYS A 364 5.55 -14.81 22.51
N LEU A 365 6.75 -14.25 22.69
CA LEU A 365 8.03 -14.73 22.11
C LEU A 365 8.05 -14.77 20.57
N ARG A 366 7.23 -13.95 19.90
CA ARG A 366 7.30 -13.78 18.45
C ARG A 366 8.43 -12.82 18.08
N CYS A 367 9.18 -13.15 17.03
CA CYS A 367 10.09 -12.20 16.40
C CYS A 367 9.25 -11.14 15.67
N VAL A 368 9.62 -9.87 15.81
CA VAL A 368 8.99 -8.75 15.11
C VAL A 368 10.04 -7.98 14.32
N PRO A 369 9.68 -7.30 13.22
CA PRO A 369 10.62 -6.47 12.49
C PRO A 369 11.22 -5.37 13.38
N LYS A 370 12.39 -4.86 13.00
CA LYS A 370 12.99 -3.66 13.59
C LYS A 370 12.21 -2.42 13.16
N TYR A 371 11.98 -1.55 14.14
CA TYR A 371 11.35 -0.23 13.99
C TYR A 371 12.14 0.79 14.80
N PRO A 372 12.25 2.06 14.35
CA PRO A 372 12.84 3.12 15.16
C PRO A 372 12.00 3.38 16.41
N ARG A 373 12.59 3.24 17.61
CA ARG A 373 11.86 3.32 18.89
C ARG A 373 11.23 4.71 19.12
N LYS A 374 11.88 5.77 18.63
CA LYS A 374 11.43 7.16 18.78
C LYS A 374 10.06 7.41 18.15
N LEU A 375 9.74 6.75 17.03
CA LEU A 375 8.42 6.83 16.39
C LEU A 375 7.29 6.49 17.35
N PHE A 376 7.45 5.40 18.09
CA PHE A 376 6.40 4.91 18.98
C PHE A 376 6.13 5.85 20.15
N LYS A 377 7.17 6.48 20.69
CA LYS A 377 7.02 7.48 21.76
C LYS A 377 6.23 8.69 21.26
N ASN A 378 6.56 9.20 20.08
CA ASN A 378 5.89 10.36 19.51
C ASN A 378 4.43 10.04 19.12
N PHE A 379 4.21 8.91 18.44
CA PHE A 379 2.87 8.56 17.96
C PHE A 379 1.89 8.28 19.09
N SER A 380 2.33 7.62 20.16
CA SER A 380 1.44 7.19 21.24
C SER A 380 1.23 8.24 22.34
N LYS A 381 1.91 9.40 22.27
CA LYS A 381 1.89 10.42 23.34
C LYS A 381 0.48 10.88 23.69
N SER A 382 -0.37 11.09 22.68
CA SER A 382 -1.74 11.59 22.86
C SER A 382 -2.77 10.49 23.17
N GLU A 383 -2.38 9.21 23.27
CA GLU A 383 -3.32 8.09 23.37
C GLU A 383 -3.49 7.64 24.84
N LYS A 384 -4.74 7.31 25.22
CA LYS A 384 -5.11 6.97 26.60
C LYS A 384 -4.47 5.65 27.03
N CYS A 385 -3.94 5.58 28.26
CA CYS A 385 -3.33 4.38 28.83
C CYS A 385 -4.24 3.14 28.76
N LYS A 386 -5.54 3.30 29.02
CA LYS A 386 -6.53 2.22 28.89
C LYS A 386 -6.54 1.57 27.50
N ASN A 387 -6.43 2.37 26.44
CA ASN A 387 -6.43 1.87 25.05
C ASN A 387 -5.12 1.12 24.74
N LYS A 388 -4.00 1.63 25.23
CA LYS A 388 -2.66 1.02 25.10
C LYS A 388 -2.59 -0.37 25.73
N ILE A 389 -3.10 -0.50 26.97
CA ILE A 389 -3.20 -1.78 27.68
C ILE A 389 -4.14 -2.74 26.95
N LYS A 390 -5.34 -2.26 26.57
CA LYS A 390 -6.32 -3.06 25.83
C LYS A 390 -5.75 -3.63 24.53
N GLU A 391 -5.01 -2.84 23.76
CA GLU A 391 -4.40 -3.29 22.51
C GLU A 391 -3.33 -4.37 22.76
N THR A 392 -2.54 -4.21 23.82
CA THR A 392 -1.50 -5.19 24.21
C THR A 392 -2.13 -6.54 24.58
N LEU A 393 -3.14 -6.53 25.46
CA LEU A 393 -3.87 -7.73 25.88
C LEU A 393 -4.59 -8.40 24.70
N LEU A 394 -5.20 -7.61 23.82
CA LEU A 394 -5.82 -8.15 22.60
C LEU A 394 -4.80 -8.83 21.70
N SER A 395 -3.60 -8.25 21.56
CA SER A 395 -2.54 -8.88 20.78
C SER A 395 -2.04 -10.19 21.40
N ILE A 396 -1.89 -10.26 22.73
CA ILE A 396 -1.53 -11.49 23.43
C ILE A 396 -2.60 -12.55 23.20
N LYS A 397 -3.88 -12.22 23.42
CA LYS A 397 -5.02 -13.11 23.20
C LYS A 397 -5.04 -13.68 21.78
N ASN A 398 -4.76 -12.85 20.78
CA ASN A 398 -4.72 -13.27 19.38
C ASN A 398 -3.54 -14.20 19.08
N GLU A 399 -2.38 -14.00 19.69
CA GLU A 399 -1.21 -14.87 19.49
C GLU A 399 -1.36 -16.22 20.22
N LEU A 400 -2.00 -16.24 21.39
CA LEU A 400 -2.30 -17.48 22.12
C LEU A 400 -3.31 -18.37 21.38
N ARG A 401 -4.24 -17.80 20.62
CA ARG A 401 -5.22 -18.55 19.80
C ARG A 401 -4.64 -19.21 18.54
N LYS A 402 -3.41 -18.88 18.17
CA LYS A 402 -2.71 -19.45 16.99
C LYS A 402 -1.86 -20.67 17.35
N LYS A 403 -1.62 -20.89 18.64
CA LYS A 403 -1.02 -22.11 19.17
C LYS A 403 -2.14 -23.09 19.42
#